data_AF-A0A959JB41-F1
#
_entry.id   AF-A0A959JB41-F1
#
_cell.length_a   1.000
_cell.length_b   1.000
_cell.length_c   1.000
_cell.angle_alpha   90.00
_cell.angle_beta   90.00
_cell.angle_gamma   90.00
#
_symmetry.space_group_name_H-M   'P 1'
#
loop_
_entity.id
_entity.type
_entity.pdbx_description
1 polymer ?
#
loop_
_entity_poly.entity_id
_entity_poly.type
_entity_poly.pdbx_seq_one_letter_code
_entity_poly.pdbx_strand_id
1 'polypeptide(L)'
;MSPARFYLGLAIVLALAILFQWALEWGIPELQAFSALGYTAMAYFAILSIVIYYLSKWLGHHENPFLLLYLTYAVILFKLATSVVIVYLFKRLLHPTTRYFVLPFIIVYVLFTIFETAFMAKSGRLSSQDSISKS
;
A
#
# COMPACT_ATOMS: atom_id res chain seq x y z
N MET A 1 -5.36 -10.70 -12.28
CA MET A 1 -4.49 -11.68 -11.57
C MET A 1 -5.34 -12.64 -10.74
N SER A 2 -4.96 -13.91 -10.60
CA SER A 2 -5.72 -14.85 -9.76
C SER A 2 -5.70 -14.42 -8.28
N PRO A 3 -6.77 -14.68 -7.51
CA PRO A 3 -6.81 -14.32 -6.08
C PRO A 3 -5.63 -14.89 -5.29
N ALA A 4 -5.26 -16.15 -5.54
CA ALA A 4 -4.17 -16.82 -4.85
C ALA A 4 -2.83 -16.08 -5.00
N ARG A 5 -2.50 -15.60 -6.21
CA ARG A 5 -1.27 -14.83 -6.45
C ARG A 5 -1.31 -13.47 -5.76
N PHE A 6 -2.49 -12.87 -5.63
CA PHE A 6 -2.65 -11.58 -4.94
C PHE A 6 -2.42 -11.74 -3.44
N TYR A 7 -3.11 -12.68 -2.80
CA TYR A 7 -2.94 -12.93 -1.38
C TYR A 7 -1.54 -13.44 -1.03
N LEU A 8 -0.91 -14.22 -1.90
CA LEU A 8 0.49 -14.60 -1.73
C LEU A 8 1.41 -13.38 -1.76
N GLY A 9 1.25 -12.48 -2.74
CA GLY A 9 2.03 -11.24 -2.81
C GLY A 9 1.80 -10.34 -1.60
N LEU A 10 0.54 -10.19 -1.17
CA LEU A 10 0.17 -9.44 0.03
C LEU A 10 0.81 -10.04 1.29
N ALA A 11 0.78 -11.37 1.43
CA ALA A 11 1.40 -12.07 2.55
C ALA A 11 2.93 -11.90 2.57
N ILE A 12 3.59 -11.96 1.40
CA ILE A 12 5.04 -11.70 1.28
C ILE A 12 5.35 -10.27 1.71
N VAL A 13 4.59 -9.28 1.22
CA VAL A 13 4.82 -7.86 1.56
C VAL A 13 4.57 -7.61 3.04
N LEU A 14 3.53 -8.22 3.62
CA LEU A 14 3.28 -8.18 5.07
C LEU A 14 4.45 -8.79 5.86
N ALA A 15 4.92 -9.98 5.48
CA ALA A 15 6.04 -10.63 6.14
C ALA A 15 7.32 -9.78 6.07
N LEU A 16 7.61 -9.20 4.90
CA LEU A 16 8.74 -8.28 4.73
C LEU A 16 8.57 -7.03 5.58
N ALA A 17 7.37 -6.42 5.60
CA ALA A 17 7.12 -5.22 6.38
C ALA A 17 7.26 -5.50 7.89
N ILE A 18 6.77 -6.64 8.38
CA ILE A 18 6.94 -7.09 9.78
C ILE A 18 8.42 -7.29 10.10
N LEU A 19 9.16 -7.98 9.22
CA LEU A 19 10.60 -8.20 9.38
C LEU A 19 11.38 -6.87 9.44
N PHE A 20 11.04 -5.92 8.57
CA PHE A 20 11.66 -4.60 8.56
C PHE A 20 11.34 -3.78 9.80
N GLN A 21 10.08 -3.80 10.29
CA GLN A 21 9.73 -3.15 11.56
C GLN A 21 10.53 -3.73 12.70
N TRP A 22 10.54 -5.06 12.81
CA TRP A 22 11.26 -5.76 13.86
C TRP A 22 12.77 -5.42 13.84
N ALA A 23 13.38 -5.39 12.65
CA ALA A 23 14.78 -5.00 12.49
C ALA A 23 15.04 -3.53 12.88
N LEU A 24 14.12 -2.62 12.58
CA LEU A 24 14.22 -1.21 12.98
C LEU A 24 14.09 -1.03 14.49
N GLU A 25 13.12 -1.69 15.11
CA GLU A 25 12.87 -1.65 16.55
C GLU A 25 14.04 -2.25 17.35
N TRP A 26 14.71 -3.24 16.78
CA TRP A 26 15.95 -3.81 17.34
C TRP A 26 17.13 -2.83 17.22
N GLY A 27 17.28 -2.15 16.09
CA GLY A 27 18.41 -1.25 15.83
C GLY A 27 18.29 0.14 16.47
N ILE A 28 17.06 0.63 16.68
CA ILE A 28 16.78 1.98 17.19
C ILE A 28 15.73 1.86 18.32
N PRO A 29 16.17 1.77 19.60
CA PRO A 29 15.27 1.59 20.74
C PRO A 29 14.20 2.68 20.87
N GLU A 30 14.49 3.91 20.44
CA GLU A 30 13.54 5.03 20.44
C GLU A 30 12.32 4.77 19.54
N LEU A 31 12.43 3.87 18.55
CA LEU A 31 11.32 3.51 17.68
C LEU A 31 10.35 2.53 18.32
N GLN A 32 10.75 1.80 19.36
CA GLN A 32 9.86 0.83 20.03
C GLN A 32 8.61 1.53 20.61
N ALA A 33 8.77 2.75 21.11
CA ALA A 33 7.67 3.60 21.58
C ALA A 33 6.69 4.01 20.46
N PHE A 34 7.10 3.91 19.19
CA PHE A 34 6.32 4.31 18.01
C PHE A 34 5.99 3.15 17.07
N SER A 35 6.28 1.91 17.48
CA SER A 35 5.93 0.66 16.79
C SER A 35 4.46 0.62 16.35
N ALA A 36 3.57 1.13 17.20
CA ALA A 36 2.14 1.26 16.92
C ALA A 36 1.82 2.01 15.62
N LEU A 37 2.63 3.03 15.24
CA LEU A 37 2.45 3.75 13.98
C LEU A 37 2.75 2.84 12.77
N GLY A 38 3.82 2.05 12.86
CA GLY A 38 4.21 1.11 11.83
C GLY A 38 3.15 0.04 11.59
N TYR A 39 2.67 -0.60 12.67
CA TYR A 39 1.63 -1.62 12.57
C TYR A 39 0.27 -1.05 12.14
N THR A 40 -0.08 0.16 12.58
CA THR A 40 -1.29 0.86 12.10
C THR A 40 -1.21 1.13 10.60
N ALA A 41 -0.04 1.58 10.11
CA ALA A 41 0.19 1.76 8.69
C ALA A 41 0.06 0.43 7.92
N MET A 42 0.58 -0.68 8.45
CA MET A 42 0.46 -1.99 7.80
C MET A 42 -0.99 -2.42 7.65
N ALA A 43 -1.77 -2.32 8.73
CA ALA A 43 -3.18 -2.66 8.68
C ALA A 43 -3.93 -1.79 7.67
N TYR A 44 -3.69 -0.47 7.71
CA TYR A 44 -4.26 0.48 6.77
C TYR A 44 -3.94 0.14 5.31
N PHE A 45 -2.66 -0.05 4.97
CA PHE A 45 -2.24 -0.33 3.60
C PHE A 45 -2.66 -1.72 3.13
N ALA A 46 -2.72 -2.71 4.01
CA ALA A 46 -3.23 -4.04 3.67
C ALA A 46 -4.72 -3.99 3.30
N ILE A 47 -5.54 -3.31 4.12
CA ILE A 47 -6.97 -3.11 3.83
C ILE A 47 -7.14 -2.37 2.50
N LEU A 48 -6.37 -1.28 2.31
CA LEU A 48 -6.45 -0.49 1.09
C LEU A 48 -6.05 -1.32 -0.15
N SER A 49 -4.99 -2.11 -0.08
CA SER A 49 -4.58 -3.04 -1.13
C SER A 49 -5.69 -4.05 -1.48
N ILE A 50 -6.40 -4.59 -0.49
CA ILE A 50 -7.53 -5.50 -0.71
C ILE A 50 -8.68 -4.77 -1.42
N VAL A 51 -9.02 -3.55 -0.99
CA VAL A 51 -10.04 -2.72 -1.64
C VAL A 51 -9.67 -2.46 -3.09
N ILE A 52 -8.43 -2.05 -3.36
CA ILE A 52 -7.93 -1.80 -4.72
C ILE A 52 -8.01 -3.06 -5.59
N TYR A 53 -7.70 -4.23 -5.04
CA TYR A 53 -7.80 -5.49 -5.76
C TYR A 53 -9.21 -5.75 -6.28
N TYR A 54 -10.22 -5.62 -5.41
CA TYR A 54 -11.61 -5.84 -5.78
C TYR A 54 -12.13 -4.76 -6.74
N LEU A 55 -11.79 -3.48 -6.50
CA LEU A 55 -12.13 -2.39 -7.42
C LEU A 55 -11.51 -2.60 -8.80
N SER A 56 -10.24 -3.00 -8.86
CA SER A 56 -9.54 -3.26 -10.14
C SER A 56 -10.18 -4.43 -10.89
N LYS A 57 -10.60 -5.48 -10.18
CA LYS A 57 -11.29 -6.63 -10.80
C LYS A 57 -12.66 -6.22 -11.35
N TRP A 58 -13.41 -5.40 -10.60
CA TRP A 58 -14.71 -4.90 -11.04
C TRP A 58 -14.59 -3.97 -12.25
N LEU A 59 -13.65 -3.02 -12.22
CA LEU A 59 -13.40 -2.10 -13.33
C LEU A 59 -12.85 -2.79 -14.58
N GLY A 60 -12.08 -3.87 -14.43
CA GLY A 60 -11.53 -4.62 -15.56
C GLY A 60 -12.56 -5.31 -16.47
N HIS A 61 -13.84 -5.34 -16.08
CA HIS A 61 -14.93 -5.81 -16.94
C HIS A 61 -15.53 -4.71 -17.83
N HIS A 62 -15.14 -3.46 -17.62
CA HIS A 62 -15.62 -2.33 -18.41
C HIS A 62 -14.71 -2.11 -19.62
N GLU A 63 -15.29 -1.70 -20.74
CA GLU A 63 -14.58 -1.54 -22.02
C GLU A 63 -13.59 -0.38 -22.03
N ASN A 64 -13.67 0.56 -21.08
CA ASN A 64 -12.84 1.74 -21.05
C ASN A 64 -11.49 1.48 -20.32
N PRO A 65 -10.36 1.38 -21.04
CA PRO A 65 -9.06 1.11 -20.45
C PRO A 65 -8.54 2.26 -19.55
N PHE A 66 -9.07 3.47 -19.68
CA PHE A 66 -8.69 4.62 -18.86
C PHE A 66 -9.23 4.54 -17.42
N LEU A 67 -10.25 3.72 -17.15
CA LEU A 67 -10.81 3.56 -15.79
C LEU A 67 -9.78 3.01 -14.79
N LEU A 68 -8.97 2.02 -15.21
CA LEU A 68 -7.89 1.47 -14.37
C LEU A 68 -6.78 2.50 -14.13
N LEU A 69 -6.52 3.35 -15.12
CA LEU A 69 -5.55 4.44 -14.99
C LEU A 69 -6.04 5.49 -13.99
N TYR A 70 -7.30 5.93 -14.10
CA TYR A 70 -7.89 6.87 -13.15
C TYR A 70 -7.96 6.31 -11.73
N LEU A 71 -8.28 5.02 -11.57
CA LEU A 71 -8.21 4.35 -10.27
C LEU A 71 -6.80 4.43 -9.68
N THR A 72 -5.77 4.15 -10.49
CA THR A 72 -4.35 4.25 -10.04
C THR A 72 -4.03 5.64 -9.51
N TYR A 73 -4.36 6.68 -10.27
CA TYR A 73 -4.11 8.06 -9.84
C TYR A 73 -4.89 8.44 -8.58
N ALA A 74 -6.18 8.08 -8.52
CA ALA A 74 -7.03 8.35 -7.36
C ALA A 74 -6.48 7.69 -6.09
N VAL A 75 -6.02 6.44 -6.19
CA VAL A 75 -5.42 5.69 -5.08
C VAL A 75 -4.13 6.35 -4.59
N ILE A 76 -3.25 6.76 -5.50
CA ILE A 76 -1.99 7.43 -5.14
C ILE A 76 -2.28 8.75 -4.39
N LEU A 77 -3.19 9.57 -4.92
CA LEU A 77 -3.57 10.84 -4.28
C LEU A 77 -4.24 10.61 -2.93
N PHE A 78 -5.16 9.65 -2.85
CA PHE A 78 -5.83 9.29 -1.61
C PHE A 78 -4.83 8.84 -0.55
N LYS A 79 -3.90 7.93 -0.90
CA LYS A 79 -2.82 7.48 -0.02
C LYS A 79 -1.96 8.62 0.49
N LEU A 80 -1.56 9.54 -0.39
CA LEU A 80 -0.73 10.66 0.01
C LEU A 80 -1.46 11.54 1.02
N ALA A 81 -2.72 11.89 0.73
CA ALA A 81 -3.54 12.69 1.63
C ALA A 81 -3.76 12.02 2.99
N THR A 82 -4.17 10.75 3.00
CA THR A 82 -4.41 10.00 4.25
C THR A 82 -3.13 9.74 5.03
N SER A 83 -2.00 9.52 4.36
CA SER A 83 -0.70 9.34 5.01
C SER A 83 -0.29 10.58 5.78
N VAL A 84 -0.45 11.76 5.18
CA VAL A 84 -0.18 13.04 5.85
C VAL A 84 -1.09 13.19 7.07
N VAL A 85 -2.38 12.88 6.94
CA VAL A 85 -3.34 12.94 8.05
C VAL A 85 -2.97 11.97 9.18
N ILE A 86 -2.65 10.71 8.88
CA ILE A 86 -2.28 9.70 9.88
C ILE A 86 -1.03 10.13 10.64
N VAL A 87 0.03 10.54 9.94
CA VAL A 87 1.28 11.00 10.57
C VAL A 87 1.06 12.26 11.39
N TYR A 88 0.27 13.21 10.90
CA TYR A 88 -0.06 14.43 11.63
C TYR A 88 -0.84 14.13 12.91
N LEU A 89 -1.87 13.29 12.84
CA LEU A 89 -2.65 12.87 14.01
C LEU A 89 -1.77 12.16 15.03
N PHE A 90 -0.91 11.24 14.59
CA PHE A 90 0.01 10.54 15.48
C PHE A 90 0.97 11.49 16.18
N LYS A 91 1.57 12.44 15.45
CA LYS A 91 2.44 13.48 16.03
C LYS A 91 1.69 14.32 17.07
N ARG A 92 0.43 14.67 16.81
CA ARG A 92 -0.40 15.47 17.71
C ARG A 92 -0.80 14.72 18.98
N LEU A 93 -0.97 13.40 18.91
CA LEU A 93 -1.41 12.58 20.05
C LEU A 93 -0.26 12.15 20.97
N LEU A 94 0.90 11.80 20.40
CA LEU A 94 1.99 11.17 21.15
C LEU A 94 3.21 12.07 21.35
N HIS A 95 3.19 13.29 20.78
CA HIS A 95 4.24 14.30 20.92
C HIS A 95 5.67 13.71 20.83
N PRO A 96 5.99 12.99 19.74
CA PRO A 96 7.30 12.36 19.60
C PRO A 96 8.41 13.43 19.66
N THR A 97 9.38 13.22 20.55
CA THR A 97 10.53 14.11 20.74
C THR A 97 11.58 13.94 19.63
N THR A 98 11.62 12.78 19.01
CA THR A 98 12.54 12.43 17.92
C THR A 98 11.92 12.65 16.55
N ARG A 99 12.73 12.98 15.54
CA ARG A 99 12.30 13.08 14.12
C ARG A 99 12.17 11.70 13.46
N TYR A 100 12.79 10.67 14.02
CA TYR A 100 12.81 9.32 13.43
C TYR A 100 11.49 8.56 13.59
N PHE A 101 10.54 9.07 14.39
CA PHE A 101 9.26 8.41 14.66
C PHE A 101 8.43 8.06 13.41
N VAL A 102 8.66 8.77 12.30
CA VAL A 102 7.95 8.56 11.02
C VAL A 102 8.56 7.44 10.17
N LEU A 103 9.79 7.00 10.43
CA LEU A 103 10.48 5.97 9.65
C LEU A 103 9.70 4.66 9.57
N PRO A 104 9.16 4.11 10.68
CA PRO A 104 8.25 2.96 10.65
C PRO A 104 7.13 3.10 9.61
N PHE A 105 6.52 4.28 9.54
CA PHE A 105 5.42 4.55 8.61
C PHE A 105 5.91 4.57 7.16
N ILE A 106 7.00 5.28 6.88
CA ILE A 106 7.53 5.47 5.52
C ILE A 106 7.92 4.14 4.89
N ILE A 107 8.59 3.25 5.64
CA ILE A 107 8.99 1.95 5.11
C ILE A 107 7.78 1.13 4.69
N VAL A 108 6.75 1.07 5.53
CA VAL A 108 5.52 0.36 5.21
C VAL A 108 4.83 0.99 3.99
N TYR A 109 4.74 2.32 3.95
CA TYR A 109 4.19 3.05 2.80
C TYR A 109 4.90 2.66 1.50
N VAL A 110 6.24 2.66 1.49
CA VAL A 110 7.02 2.35 0.28
C VAL A 110 6.84 0.89 -0.14
N LEU A 111 6.94 -0.07 0.79
CA LEU A 111 6.77 -1.50 0.49
C LEU A 111 5.40 -1.79 -0.14
N PHE A 112 4.33 -1.24 0.44
CA PHE A 112 2.99 -1.41 -0.10
C PHE A 112 2.77 -0.66 -1.42
N THR A 113 3.42 0.49 -1.61
CA THR A 113 3.34 1.24 -2.87
C THR A 113 4.00 0.48 -4.02
N ILE A 114 5.16 -0.14 -3.78
CA ILE A 114 5.83 -0.98 -4.78
C ILE A 114 4.93 -2.16 -5.16
N PHE A 115 4.36 -2.84 -4.16
CA PHE A 115 3.45 -3.96 -4.37
C PHE A 115 2.21 -3.58 -5.19
N GLU A 116 1.52 -2.50 -4.80
CA GLU A 116 0.32 -2.04 -5.51
C GLU A 116 0.63 -1.60 -6.92
N THR A 117 1.71 -0.85 -7.13
CA THR A 117 2.12 -0.39 -8.46
C THR A 117 2.43 -1.58 -9.37
N ALA A 118 3.14 -2.59 -8.86
CA ALA A 118 3.41 -3.83 -9.59
C ALA A 118 2.11 -4.58 -9.93
N PHE A 119 1.16 -4.64 -8.99
CA PHE A 119 -0.15 -5.26 -9.19
C PHE A 119 -0.99 -4.54 -10.24
N MET A 120 -1.09 -3.22 -10.17
CA MET A 120 -1.89 -2.40 -11.08
C MET A 120 -1.29 -2.38 -12.48
N ALA A 121 0.04 -2.27 -12.61
CA ALA A 121 0.73 -2.36 -13.90
C ALA A 121 0.47 -3.69 -14.60
N LYS A 122 0.48 -4.81 -13.85
CA LYS A 122 0.17 -6.12 -14.39
C LYS A 122 -1.30 -6.25 -14.82
N SER A 123 -2.21 -5.64 -14.08
CA SER A 123 -3.65 -5.67 -14.38
C SER A 123 -4.00 -4.81 -15.61
N GLY A 124 -3.34 -3.66 -15.78
CA GLY A 124 -3.50 -2.80 -16.95
C GLY A 124 -3.01 -3.45 -18.26
N ARG A 125 -1.86 -4.13 -18.24
CA ARG A 125 -1.33 -4.82 -19.44
C ARG A 125 -2.25 -5.94 -19.96
N LEU A 126 -2.91 -6.67 -19.07
CA LEU A 126 -3.85 -7.73 -19.44
C LEU A 126 -5.10 -7.15 -20.12
N SER A 127 -5.65 -6.05 -19.58
CA SER A 127 -6.81 -5.38 -20.16
C SER A 127 -6.54 -4.81 -21.56
N SER A 128 -5.35 -4.22 -21.79
CA SER A 128 -4.98 -3.71 -23.13
C SER A 128 -4.78 -4.79 -24.19
N GLN A 129 -4.42 -6.01 -23.78
CA GLN A 129 -4.21 -7.13 -24.70
C GLN A 129 -5.54 -7.78 -25.11
N ASP A 130 -6.50 -7.87 -24.17
CA ASP A 130 -7.85 -8.36 -24.45
C ASP A 130 -8.65 -7.42 -25.38
N SER A 131 -8.42 -6.10 -25.32
CA SER A 131 -9.07 -5.15 -26.24
C SER A 131 -8.55 -5.25 -27.69
N ILE A 132 -7.27 -5.61 -27.89
CA ILE A 132 -6.66 -5.79 -29.22
C ILE A 132 -7.08 -7.12 -29.85
N SER A 133 -7.28 -8.17 -29.06
CA SER A 133 -7.73 -9.48 -29.56
C SER A 133 -9.17 -9.48 -30.07
N LYS A 134 -9.99 -8.49 -29.68
CA LYS A 134 -11.41 -8.39 -30.04
C LYS A 134 -11.70 -7.39 -31.18
N SER A 135 -10.67 -6.72 -31.71
CA SER A 135 -10.74 -5.84 -32.90
C SER A 135 -10.22 -6.56 -34.13
#